data_AF-A0A2J6TBQ2-F1
#
_entry.id   AF-A0A2J6TBQ2-F1
#
_cell.length_a   1.000
_cell.length_b   1.000
_cell.length_c   1.000
_cell.angle_alpha   90.00
_cell.angle_beta   90.00
_cell.angle_gamma   90.00
#
_symmetry.space_group_name_H-M   'P 1'
#
loop_
_entity.id
_entity.type
_entity.pdbx_description
1 polymer ?
#
loop_
_entity_poly.entity_id
_entity_poly.type
_entity_poly.pdbx_seq_one_letter_code
_entity_poly.pdbx_strand_id
1 'polypeptide(L)'
;MKPKAELIRAARNWPTLAMGEDDEAPGCPIRFSKNQEERCIRIEAVQNFIDVQMEKIRDRIGIITDGWTPPMTCEDTLKQNWHVKNEAFERENDGTRKEILQNRPFDDHEG
;
A
#
# COMPACT_ATOMS: atom_id res chain seq x y z
N MET A 1 -1.27 5.91 -6.10
CA MET A 1 -1.19 5.33 -7.46
C MET A 1 -2.43 4.52 -7.87
N LYS A 2 -3.17 3.93 -6.92
CA LYS A 2 -4.44 3.20 -7.18
C LYS A 2 -5.42 3.93 -8.11
N PRO A 3 -5.71 5.25 -7.95
CA PRO A 3 -6.65 5.94 -8.84
C PRO A 3 -6.21 5.96 -10.31
N LYS A 4 -4.89 6.03 -10.57
CA LYS A 4 -4.35 6.04 -11.93
C LYS A 4 -4.37 4.64 -12.57
N ALA A 5 -4.16 3.59 -11.78
CA ALA A 5 -4.28 2.22 -12.24
C ALA A 5 -5.74 1.87 -12.62
N GLU A 6 -6.71 2.36 -11.85
CA GLU A 6 -8.13 2.25 -12.19
C GLU A 6 -8.49 2.97 -13.50
N LEU A 7 -7.97 4.19 -13.72
CA LEU A 7 -8.16 4.89 -14.99
C LEU A 7 -7.55 4.14 -16.18
N ILE A 8 -6.40 3.48 -15.99
CA ILE A 8 -5.80 2.61 -17.02
C ILE A 8 -6.68 1.39 -17.30
N ARG A 9 -7.21 0.72 -16.26
CA ARG A 9 -8.15 -0.40 -16.41
C ARG A 9 -9.42 0.04 -17.12
N ALA A 10 -9.96 1.20 -16.77
CA ALA A 10 -11.13 1.78 -17.43
C ALA A 10 -10.86 2.12 -18.90
N ALA A 11 -9.71 2.71 -19.22
CA ALA A 11 -9.32 3.00 -20.60
C ALA A 11 -9.13 1.71 -21.44
N ARG A 12 -8.58 0.64 -20.85
CA ARG A 12 -8.48 -0.68 -21.51
C ARG A 12 -9.83 -1.33 -21.74
N ASN A 13 -10.78 -1.14 -20.82
CA ASN A 13 -12.14 -1.68 -20.91
C ASN A 13 -13.13 -0.71 -21.57
N TRP A 14 -12.64 0.36 -22.19
CA TRP A 14 -13.48 1.43 -22.73
C TRP A 14 -14.56 0.96 -23.72
N PRO A 15 -14.30 0.01 -24.65
CA PRO A 15 -15.34 -0.49 -25.55
C PRO A 15 -16.54 -1.08 -24.82
N THR A 16 -16.30 -1.71 -23.68
CA THR A 16 -17.36 -2.26 -22.82
C THR A 16 -18.09 -1.17 -22.04
N LEU A 17 -17.35 -0.16 -21.56
CA LEU A 17 -17.90 0.92 -20.72
C LEU A 17 -18.67 1.98 -21.52
N ALA A 18 -18.31 2.18 -22.79
CA ALA A 18 -18.88 3.20 -23.66
C ALA A 18 -19.91 2.64 -24.66
N MET A 19 -20.31 1.38 -24.50
CA MET A 19 -21.36 0.76 -25.30
C MET A 19 -22.70 1.40 -24.91
N GLY A 20 -23.22 2.26 -25.79
CA GLY A 20 -24.54 2.88 -25.67
C GLY A 20 -25.59 2.15 -26.50
N GLU A 21 -26.72 2.80 -26.75
CA GLU A 21 -27.76 2.30 -27.67
C GLU A 21 -27.34 2.39 -29.16
N ASP A 22 -26.37 3.24 -29.48
CA ASP A 22 -25.78 3.35 -30.82
C ASP A 22 -24.75 2.24 -31.05
N ASP A 23 -24.80 1.62 -32.25
CA ASP A 23 -24.00 0.43 -32.66
C ASP A 23 -22.47 0.64 -32.68
N GLU A 24 -21.95 1.84 -32.37
CA GLU A 24 -20.52 2.13 -32.36
C GLU A 24 -20.08 2.96 -31.14
N ALA A 25 -19.29 2.35 -30.26
CA ALA A 25 -18.78 3.01 -29.06
C ALA A 25 -17.77 4.13 -29.43
N PRO A 26 -17.89 5.34 -28.85
CA PRO A 26 -16.94 6.41 -29.11
C PRO A 26 -15.52 6.03 -28.67
N GLY A 27 -14.50 6.61 -29.31
CA GLY A 27 -13.11 6.37 -28.93
C GLY A 27 -12.80 6.81 -27.49
N CYS A 28 -11.90 6.09 -26.80
CA CYS A 28 -11.54 6.42 -25.41
C CYS A 28 -10.92 7.83 -25.32
N PRO A 29 -11.45 8.72 -24.46
CA PRO A 29 -10.99 10.11 -24.36
C PRO A 29 -9.62 10.25 -23.69
N ILE A 30 -9.12 9.19 -23.06
CA ILE A 30 -7.87 9.19 -22.32
C ILE A 30 -6.97 8.10 -22.88
N ARG A 31 -5.69 8.43 -23.08
CA ARG A 31 -4.67 7.49 -23.54
C ARG A 31 -3.46 7.54 -22.63
N PHE A 32 -2.88 6.37 -22.40
CA PHE A 32 -1.65 6.21 -21.66
C PHE A 32 -0.58 5.64 -22.60
N SER A 33 0.68 6.01 -22.37
CA SER A 33 1.78 5.28 -23.02
C SER A 33 1.95 3.92 -22.37
N LYS A 34 2.44 2.92 -23.14
CA LYS A 34 2.74 1.58 -22.60
C LYS A 34 3.60 1.62 -21.34
N ASN A 35 4.63 2.47 -21.33
CA ASN A 35 5.50 2.64 -20.17
C ASN A 35 4.75 3.14 -18.93
N GLN A 36 3.83 4.11 -19.10
CA GLN A 36 3.02 4.61 -18.00
C GLN A 36 2.07 3.54 -17.48
N GLU A 37 1.46 2.75 -18.36
CA GLU A 37 0.59 1.65 -17.96
C GLU A 37 1.33 0.61 -17.12
N GLU A 38 2.42 0.07 -17.65
CA GLU A 38 3.23 -0.96 -17.00
C GLU A 38 3.76 -0.46 -15.65
N ARG A 39 4.29 0.75 -15.61
CA ARG A 39 4.80 1.36 -14.38
C ARG A 39 3.69 1.54 -13.35
N CYS A 40 2.51 2.03 -13.76
CA CYS A 40 1.41 2.29 -12.83
C CYS A 40 0.83 1.01 -12.24
N ILE A 41 0.60 0.00 -13.08
CA ILE A 41 0.10 -1.31 -12.64
C ILE A 41 1.12 -2.00 -11.73
N ARG A 42 2.42 -1.93 -12.05
CA ARG A 42 3.48 -2.51 -11.20
C ARG A 42 3.50 -1.88 -9.81
N ILE A 43 3.48 -0.55 -9.73
CA ILE A 43 3.56 0.12 -8.43
C ILE A 43 2.28 -0.12 -7.61
N GLU A 44 1.11 -0.18 -8.26
CA GLU A 44 -0.12 -0.55 -7.57
C GLU A 44 -0.05 -1.97 -6.97
N ALA A 45 0.50 -2.94 -7.70
CA ALA A 45 0.69 -4.30 -7.19
C ALA A 45 1.60 -4.33 -5.96
N VAL A 46 2.71 -3.58 -5.98
CA VAL A 46 3.60 -3.44 -4.82
C VAL A 46 2.87 -2.79 -3.64
N GLN A 47 2.09 -1.73 -3.89
CA GLN A 47 1.32 -1.07 -2.84
C GLN A 47 0.28 -2.01 -2.22
N ASN A 48 -0.46 -2.77 -3.04
CA ASN A 48 -1.45 -3.73 -2.54
C ASN A 48 -0.79 -4.83 -1.71
N PHE A 49 0.39 -5.31 -2.11
CA PHE A 49 1.15 -6.26 -1.31
C PHE A 49 1.52 -5.67 0.07
N ILE A 50 2.06 -4.44 0.08
CA ILE A 50 2.43 -3.74 1.32
C ILE A 50 1.20 -3.51 2.20
N ASP A 51 0.07 -3.07 1.63
CA ASP A 51 -1.16 -2.81 2.38
C ASP A 51 -1.66 -4.07 3.10
N VAL A 52 -1.60 -5.23 2.44
CA VAL A 52 -1.96 -6.54 3.04
C VAL A 52 -0.98 -6.93 4.15
N GLN A 53 0.33 -6.70 3.99
CA GLN A 53 1.28 -6.96 5.07
C GLN A 53 1.04 -6.03 6.26
N MET A 54 0.74 -4.76 6.00
CA MET A 54 0.47 -3.77 7.04
C MET A 54 -0.83 -4.05 7.79
N GLU A 55 -1.86 -4.58 7.12
CA GLU A 55 -3.09 -5.06 7.77
C GLU A 55 -2.78 -6.17 8.78
N LYS A 56 -2.03 -7.19 8.38
CA LYS A 56 -1.60 -8.27 9.29
C LYS A 56 -0.78 -7.77 10.48
N ILE A 57 0.06 -6.77 10.25
CA ILE A 57 0.84 -6.13 11.32
C ILE A 57 -0.09 -5.39 12.29
N ARG A 58 -1.05 -4.61 11.80
CA ARG A 58 -2.02 -3.90 12.65
C ARG A 58 -2.86 -4.86 13.48
N ASP A 59 -3.37 -5.92 12.87
CA ASP A 59 -4.16 -6.95 13.55
C ASP A 59 -3.36 -7.62 14.67
N ARG A 60 -2.08 -7.91 14.42
CA ARG A 60 -1.19 -8.51 15.42
C ARG A 60 -0.85 -7.56 16.56
N ILE A 61 -0.65 -6.28 16.27
CA ILE A 61 -0.30 -5.28 17.28
C ILE A 61 -1.54 -4.86 18.09
N GLY A 62 -2.75 -5.01 17.55
CA GLY A 62 -3.99 -4.57 18.19
C GLY A 62 -4.27 -3.07 17.96
N ILE A 63 -3.79 -2.53 16.83
CA ILE A 63 -4.07 -1.14 16.41
C ILE A 63 -5.37 -1.15 15.60
N ILE A 64 -6.35 -0.34 16.02
CA ILE A 64 -7.60 -0.19 15.26
C ILE A 64 -7.36 0.62 13.98
N THR A 65 -8.30 0.54 13.02
CA THR A 65 -8.14 1.06 11.65
C THR A 65 -7.89 2.57 11.58
N ASP A 66 -8.20 3.31 12.63
CA ASP A 66 -7.96 4.75 12.78
C ASP A 66 -6.57 5.08 13.35
N GLY A 67 -5.75 4.07 13.64
CA GLY A 67 -4.40 4.21 14.17
C GLY A 67 -4.32 4.30 15.70
N TRP A 68 -5.45 4.19 16.41
CA TRP A 68 -5.47 4.25 17.87
C TRP A 68 -5.37 2.87 18.52
N THR A 69 -5.06 2.86 19.81
CA THR A 69 -5.09 1.66 20.65
C THR A 69 -5.95 1.96 21.87
N PRO A 70 -6.85 1.06 22.29
CA PRO A 70 -7.62 1.24 23.52
C PRO A 70 -6.70 1.48 24.72
N PRO A 71 -7.02 2.41 25.65
CA PRO A 71 -6.15 2.76 26.77
C PRO A 71 -5.77 1.56 27.66
N MET A 72 -6.68 0.57 27.75
CA MET A 72 -6.53 -0.60 28.60
C MET A 72 -5.51 -1.63 28.07
N THR A 73 -5.06 -1.50 26.82
CA THR A 73 -4.12 -2.44 26.15
C THR A 73 -2.86 -1.75 25.62
N CYS A 74 -2.63 -0.47 25.96
CA CYS A 74 -1.54 0.33 25.40
C CYS A 74 -0.15 -0.28 25.65
N GLU A 75 0.17 -0.70 26.89
CA GLU A 75 1.47 -1.31 27.20
C GLU A 75 1.71 -2.64 26.47
N ASP A 76 0.69 -3.47 26.37
CA ASP A 76 0.79 -4.77 25.68
C ASP A 76 0.93 -4.58 24.17
N THR A 77 0.23 -3.60 23.60
CA THR A 77 0.34 -3.19 22.20
C THR A 77 1.76 -2.68 21.91
N LEU A 78 2.35 -1.88 22.80
CA LEU A 78 3.74 -1.42 22.66
C LEU A 78 4.73 -2.60 22.67
N LYS A 79 4.55 -3.57 23.59
CA LYS A 79 5.36 -4.79 23.62
C LYS A 79 5.23 -5.60 22.32
N GLN A 80 4.01 -5.77 21.81
CA GLN A 80 3.78 -6.46 20.53
C GLN A 80 4.39 -5.70 19.34
N ASN A 81 4.29 -4.37 19.33
CA ASN A 81 4.92 -3.52 18.31
C ASN A 81 6.43 -3.74 18.27
N TRP A 82 7.09 -3.74 19.42
CA TRP A 82 8.53 -4.05 19.54
C TRP A 82 8.86 -5.47 19.07
N HIS A 83 8.05 -6.45 19.44
CA HIS A 83 8.26 -7.84 19.03
C HIS A 83 8.17 -8.01 17.51
N VAL A 84 7.13 -7.44 16.87
CA VAL A 84 6.95 -7.47 15.41
C VAL A 84 8.11 -6.76 14.70
N LYS A 85 8.56 -5.62 15.22
CA LYS A 85 9.72 -4.88 14.69
C LYS A 85 10.99 -5.73 14.73
N ASN A 86 11.27 -6.38 15.85
CA ASN A 86 12.47 -7.21 16.00
C ASN A 86 12.44 -8.42 15.06
N GLU A 87 11.31 -9.13 14.95
CA GLU A 87 11.15 -10.23 13.99
C GLU A 87 11.35 -9.78 12.54
N ALA A 88 10.84 -8.60 12.17
CA ALA A 88 11.04 -8.05 10.84
C ALA A 88 12.53 -7.76 10.58
N PHE A 89 13.23 -7.19 11.55
CA PHE A 89 14.66 -6.90 11.43
C PHE A 89 15.56 -8.13 11.41
N GLU A 90 15.22 -9.21 12.13
CA GLU A 90 16.00 -10.45 12.15
C GLU A 90 16.04 -11.17 10.79
N ARG A 91 15.07 -10.88 9.91
CA ARG A 91 14.97 -11.49 8.58
C ARG A 91 15.72 -10.72 7.50
N GLU A 92 16.22 -9.53 7.81
CA GLU A 92 16.88 -8.64 6.87
C GLU A 92 18.41 -8.71 6.99
N ASN A 93 19.11 -8.35 5.92
CA ASN A 93 20.57 -8.22 5.94
C ASN A 93 21.03 -6.95 6.69
N ASP A 94 22.30 -6.90 7.10
CA ASP A 94 22.86 -5.80 7.89
C ASP A 94 22.76 -4.42 7.20
N GLY A 95 22.83 -4.38 5.86
CA GLY A 95 22.69 -3.15 5.08
C GLY A 95 21.26 -2.60 5.12
N THR A 96 20.28 -3.45 4.84
CA THR A 96 18.86 -3.12 4.86
C THR A 96 18.39 -2.78 6.28
N ARG A 97 18.86 -3.52 7.29
CA ARG A 97 18.59 -3.20 8.70
C ARG A 97 19.09 -1.79 9.06
N LYS A 98 20.31 -1.42 8.64
CA LYS A 98 20.88 -0.09 8.88
C LYS A 98 20.07 1.02 8.20
N GLU A 99 19.67 0.82 6.95
CA GLU A 99 18.86 1.79 6.21
C GLU A 99 17.49 2.02 6.85
N ILE A 100 16.82 0.93 7.28
CA ILE A 100 15.51 1.03 7.94
C ILE A 100 15.64 1.76 9.29
N LEU A 101 16.69 1.48 10.08
CA LEU A 101 16.92 2.17 11.36
C LEU A 101 17.21 3.67 11.16
N GLN A 102 17.92 4.05 10.10
CA GLN A 102 18.24 5.45 9.81
C GLN A 102 17.05 6.26 9.29
N ASN A 103 16.12 5.61 8.58
CA ASN A 103 15.02 6.28 7.89
C ASN A 103 13.66 6.00 8.53
N ARG A 104 13.60 5.72 9.83
CA ARG A 104 12.34 5.38 10.48
C ARG A 104 11.37 6.56 10.45
N PRO A 105 10.15 6.38 9.92
CA PRO A 105 9.09 7.36 10.08
C PRO A 105 8.70 7.45 11.58
N PHE A 106 8.58 8.67 12.09
CA PHE A 106 8.09 8.98 13.45
C PHE A 106 8.98 8.48 14.60
N ASP A 107 10.28 8.35 14.37
CA ASP A 107 11.31 8.09 15.40
C ASP A 107 12.12 9.38 15.67
N ASP A 108 11.47 10.55 15.53
CA ASP A 108 12.01 11.90 15.68
C ASP A 108 11.93 12.43 17.12
N HIS A 109 11.31 11.68 18.03
CA HIS A 109 11.32 11.97 19.44
C HIS A 109 12.50 11.26 20.12
N GLU A 110 13.63 11.97 20.20
CA GLU A 110 14.60 11.67 21.25
C GLU A 110 13.96 12.01 22.62
N GLY A 111 13.72 10.97 23.43
CA GLY A 111 13.66 11.02 24.91
C GLY A 111 12.66 11.98 25.56
#